data_AF-A0A4R7FRD5-F1
#
_entry.id   AF-A0A4R7FRD5-F1
#
_cell.length_a   1.000
_cell.length_b   1.000
_cell.length_c   1.000
_cell.angle_alpha   90.00
_cell.angle_beta   90.00
_cell.angle_gamma   90.00
#
_symmetry.space_group_name_H-M   'P 1'
#
loop_
_entity.id
_entity.type
_entity.pdbx_description
1 polymer ?
#
loop_
_entity_poly.entity_id
_entity_poly.type
_entity_poly.pdbx_seq_one_letter_code
_entity_poly.pdbx_strand_id
1 'polypeptide(L)'
;MVRKPRSGGGRPGQGKTPETPRCTPRTRRGMQRGVYPASVPLCPSGRGPRSARRRLARLRGVSGFIVAISQIDRKLLWARSHNRCALCRRLLTSRADTEDRPGLVLGQEAHIVARNPAGPRGSERSGVRIDAYDNLVLLCPEDHKRVDEQPTTFGVERLRALKSEHERWAEDSHAEGQTPPVRVIVGVNEDSIPFDPITTGRQLWELVAGSHEWSLSTLGEEHSDSEIDIADRFLQTAQDWGEVASEVESEGLQAVREAQRNLTDELKELWAAGIYAWGRRLRRTITGGIGQPMTWWSTQLVARMPEDLEEARGEEIRDADPAG
;
A
#
# COMPACT_ATOMS: atom_id res chain seq x y z
N MET A 1 -22.14 79.31 22.68
CA MET A 1 -22.60 78.83 24.01
C MET A 1 -22.47 77.32 24.05
N VAL A 2 -21.65 76.81 24.99
CA VAL A 2 -21.95 75.64 25.85
C VAL A 2 -22.01 74.25 25.17
N ARG A 3 -21.37 73.17 25.60
CA ARG A 3 -20.39 72.75 26.62
C ARG A 3 -20.03 71.29 26.26
N LYS A 4 -18.82 70.80 26.53
CA LYS A 4 -18.61 69.35 26.76
C LYS A 4 -19.38 68.93 28.04
N PRO A 5 -19.81 67.66 28.14
CA PRO A 5 -19.15 66.85 29.17
C PRO A 5 -18.88 65.38 28.77
N ARG A 6 -17.88 64.82 29.47
CA ARG A 6 -17.56 63.39 29.61
C ARG A 6 -18.53 62.73 30.61
N SER A 7 -18.62 61.40 30.52
CA SER A 7 -18.91 60.37 31.56
C SER A 7 -20.06 59.46 31.14
N GLY A 8 -20.06 58.14 31.31
CA GLY A 8 -19.19 57.29 32.12
C GLY A 8 -19.48 55.80 31.84
N GLY A 9 -18.91 54.96 32.71
CA GLY A 9 -18.56 53.57 32.46
C GLY A 9 -19.68 52.53 32.33
N GLY A 10 -19.26 51.37 31.85
CA GLY A 10 -20.01 50.11 31.86
C GLY A 10 -19.17 48.97 31.28
N ARG A 11 -18.44 48.23 32.13
CA ARG A 11 -17.92 46.89 31.78
C ARG A 11 -19.10 45.93 31.57
N PRO A 12 -19.00 45.02 30.61
CA PRO A 12 -19.03 43.59 30.99
C PRO A 12 -17.92 42.87 30.22
N GLY A 13 -17.07 42.06 30.85
CA GLY A 13 -17.45 40.74 31.34
C GLY A 13 -16.54 39.75 30.59
N GLN A 14 -15.49 39.29 31.27
CA GLN A 14 -14.56 38.31 30.73
C GLN A 14 -15.32 37.00 30.46
N GLY A 15 -15.59 36.73 29.17
CA GLY A 15 -16.08 35.44 28.70
C GLY A 15 -14.94 34.44 28.68
N LYS A 16 -14.99 33.48 29.59
CA LYS A 16 -14.09 32.33 29.68
C LYS A 16 -14.14 31.54 28.37
N THR A 17 -13.02 31.45 27.67
CA THR A 17 -12.81 30.44 26.62
C THR A 17 -12.73 29.06 27.26
N PRO A 18 -13.47 28.04 26.77
CA PRO A 18 -13.34 26.68 27.27
C PRO A 18 -12.01 26.08 26.78
N GLU A 19 -11.16 25.73 27.74
CA GLU A 19 -9.90 25.02 27.51
C GLU A 19 -10.17 23.62 26.96
N THR A 20 -9.58 23.33 25.80
CA THR A 20 -9.45 21.98 25.25
C THR A 20 -8.48 21.16 26.12
N PRO A 21 -8.81 19.92 26.54
CA PRO A 21 -7.90 19.13 27.35
C PRO A 21 -6.68 18.70 26.53
N ARG A 22 -5.50 19.18 26.95
CA ARG A 22 -4.19 18.75 26.46
C ARG A 22 -3.93 17.30 26.88
N CYS A 23 -3.63 16.46 25.91
CA CYS A 23 -3.10 15.12 26.11
C CYS A 23 -1.64 15.22 26.56
N THR A 24 -1.32 14.78 27.78
CA THR A 24 0.07 14.68 28.27
C THR A 24 0.64 13.28 27.97
N PRO A 25 1.90 13.17 27.55
CA PRO A 25 2.52 11.89 27.26
C PRO A 25 2.85 11.16 28.56
N ARG A 26 2.26 9.98 28.75
CA ARG A 26 2.53 9.12 29.89
C ARG A 26 3.84 8.37 29.64
N THR A 27 4.79 8.60 30.54
CA THR A 27 6.14 8.04 30.54
C THR A 27 6.13 6.50 30.63
N ARG A 28 6.94 5.86 29.76
CA ARG A 28 7.30 4.43 29.85
C ARG A 28 8.03 4.18 31.17
N ARG A 29 7.54 3.22 31.96
CA ARG A 29 8.32 2.56 33.01
C ARG A 29 8.12 1.05 32.95
N GLY A 30 9.24 0.35 32.86
CA GLY A 30 9.45 -0.93 33.57
C GLY A 30 9.03 -2.20 32.85
N MET A 31 9.88 -2.65 31.92
CA MET A 31 9.99 -4.06 31.53
C MET A 31 10.69 -4.81 32.68
N GLN A 32 9.98 -5.66 33.42
CA GLN A 32 10.61 -6.69 34.28
C GLN A 32 9.91 -8.04 34.11
N ARG A 33 10.76 -9.05 33.91
CA ARG A 33 10.48 -10.47 33.76
C ARG A 33 9.93 -11.05 35.07
N GLY A 34 9.09 -12.07 35.00
CA GLY A 34 8.99 -13.02 36.12
C GLY A 34 7.70 -13.84 36.24
N VAL A 35 7.82 -15.12 35.92
CA VAL A 35 7.32 -16.28 36.67
C VAL A 35 5.79 -16.48 36.80
N TYR A 36 5.30 -17.53 36.14
CA TYR A 36 4.00 -18.17 36.40
C TYR A 36 4.05 -19.01 37.69
N PRO A 37 3.01 -18.99 38.53
CA PRO A 37 2.68 -20.12 39.38
C PRO A 37 1.37 -20.80 38.99
N ALA A 38 1.36 -22.09 39.30
CA ALA A 38 0.38 -23.10 38.95
C ALA A 38 -0.88 -23.09 39.82
N SER A 39 -1.79 -24.02 39.46
CA SER A 39 -2.84 -24.68 40.27
C SER A 39 -4.13 -23.91 40.56
N VAL A 40 -5.22 -24.37 39.92
CA VAL A 40 -6.61 -24.16 40.34
C VAL A 40 -7.20 -25.53 40.75
N PRO A 41 -7.95 -25.64 41.87
CA PRO A 41 -8.40 -26.93 42.40
C PRO A 41 -9.69 -27.45 41.74
N LEU A 42 -9.85 -28.77 41.80
CA LEU A 42 -11.02 -29.56 41.38
C LEU A 42 -12.09 -29.71 42.48
N CYS A 43 -13.31 -30.02 42.01
CA CYS A 43 -14.45 -30.73 42.64
C CYS A 43 -15.59 -29.90 43.30
N PRO A 44 -16.83 -30.45 43.45
CA PRO A 44 -17.40 -31.71 42.94
C PRO A 44 -18.83 -31.63 42.33
N SER A 45 -19.26 -32.80 41.84
CA SER A 45 -20.55 -33.23 41.25
C SER A 45 -21.84 -33.02 42.05
N GLY A 46 -22.97 -32.84 41.34
CA GLY A 46 -24.34 -33.04 41.84
C GLY A 46 -25.27 -33.63 40.77
N ARG A 47 -26.10 -34.63 41.14
CA ARG A 47 -26.99 -35.43 40.26
C ARG A 47 -28.46 -35.01 40.36
N GLY A 48 -29.17 -35.15 39.23
CA GLY A 48 -30.55 -35.66 39.12
C GLY A 48 -31.66 -34.63 38.77
N PRO A 49 -32.87 -35.05 38.32
CA PRO A 49 -33.33 -36.37 37.90
C PRO A 49 -34.00 -36.43 36.50
N ARG A 50 -34.35 -37.65 36.08
CA ARG A 50 -35.01 -38.05 34.81
C ARG A 50 -36.53 -38.15 34.94
N SER A 51 -37.29 -37.67 33.96
CA SER A 51 -38.56 -38.20 33.39
C SER A 51 -39.14 -37.13 32.45
N ALA A 52 -39.77 -37.36 31.30
CA ALA A 52 -40.66 -38.45 30.90
C ALA A 52 -40.58 -38.73 29.38
N ARG A 53 -41.06 -39.93 29.02
CA ARG A 53 -41.06 -40.52 27.68
C ARG A 53 -42.13 -39.89 26.75
N ARG A 54 -41.73 -39.75 25.48
CA ARG A 54 -42.49 -39.85 24.22
C ARG A 54 -44.02 -40.04 24.28
N ARG A 55 -44.74 -39.19 23.53
CA ARG A 55 -45.72 -39.63 22.50
C ARG A 55 -45.53 -38.81 21.22
N LEU A 56 -45.25 -39.52 20.13
CA LEU A 56 -45.35 -39.04 18.75
C LEU A 56 -46.84 -39.05 18.37
N ALA A 57 -47.36 -37.91 17.94
CA ALA A 57 -48.55 -37.84 17.11
C ALA A 57 -48.25 -36.97 15.90
N ARG A 58 -48.49 -37.55 14.73
CA ARG A 58 -48.27 -37.02 13.39
C ARG A 58 -48.97 -35.67 13.21
N LEU A 59 -48.24 -34.68 12.72
CA LEU A 59 -48.78 -33.71 11.79
C LEU A 59 -47.85 -33.68 10.57
N ARG A 60 -48.29 -34.36 9.51
CA ARG A 60 -47.84 -34.11 8.16
C ARG A 60 -48.27 -32.68 7.82
N GLY A 61 -47.34 -31.74 7.92
CA GLY A 61 -47.46 -30.41 7.36
C GLY A 61 -46.21 -30.17 6.53
N VAL A 62 -46.37 -30.06 5.21
CA VAL A 62 -45.31 -29.65 4.29
C VAL A 62 -44.97 -28.20 4.62
N SER A 63 -44.10 -27.99 5.59
CA SER A 63 -43.44 -26.70 5.78
C SER A 63 -42.31 -26.66 4.76
N GLY A 64 -42.58 -26.05 3.60
CA GLY A 64 -41.53 -25.72 2.66
C GLY A 64 -40.52 -24.83 3.37
N PHE A 65 -39.36 -25.39 3.72
CA PHE A 65 -38.22 -24.61 4.16
C PHE A 65 -37.94 -23.60 3.05
N ILE A 66 -38.26 -22.32 3.30
CA ILE A 66 -37.83 -21.22 2.45
C ILE A 66 -36.31 -21.17 2.61
N VAL A 67 -35.59 -21.84 1.70
CA VAL A 67 -34.14 -21.75 1.64
C VAL A 67 -33.82 -20.32 1.18
N ALA A 68 -32.94 -19.64 1.91
CA ALA A 68 -32.39 -18.34 1.52
C ALA A 68 -31.05 -18.56 0.81
N ILE A 69 -30.61 -17.59 -0.01
CA ILE A 69 -29.28 -17.63 -0.64
C ILE A 69 -28.21 -17.82 0.44
N SER A 70 -27.38 -18.84 0.27
CA SER A 70 -26.34 -19.16 1.24
C SER A 70 -25.24 -18.09 1.23
N GLN A 71 -24.52 -17.94 2.33
CA GLN A 71 -23.38 -17.02 2.37
C GLN A 71 -22.26 -17.43 1.40
N ILE A 72 -22.14 -18.73 1.08
CA ILE A 72 -21.18 -19.23 0.10
C ILE A 72 -21.59 -18.76 -1.30
N ASP A 73 -22.84 -18.99 -1.70
CA ASP A 73 -23.36 -18.60 -3.02
C ASP A 73 -23.30 -17.07 -3.21
N ARG A 74 -23.66 -16.31 -2.18
CA ARG A 74 -23.52 -14.85 -2.16
C ARG A 74 -22.09 -14.41 -2.40
N LYS A 75 -21.13 -14.95 -1.65
CA LYS A 75 -19.71 -14.60 -1.80
C LYS A 75 -19.20 -14.95 -3.20
N LEU A 76 -19.55 -16.13 -3.73
CA LEU A 76 -19.19 -16.53 -5.09
C LEU A 76 -19.74 -15.56 -6.12
N LEU A 77 -21.02 -15.19 -6.01
CA LEU A 77 -21.68 -14.26 -6.92
C LEU A 77 -21.00 -12.88 -6.93
N TRP A 78 -20.84 -12.29 -5.75
CA TRP A 78 -20.27 -10.95 -5.61
C TRP A 78 -18.78 -10.90 -5.99
N ALA A 79 -17.99 -11.92 -5.61
CA ALA A 79 -16.57 -11.98 -5.92
C ALA A 79 -16.34 -12.13 -7.43
N ARG A 80 -17.02 -13.07 -8.09
CA ARG A 80 -16.84 -13.30 -9.52
C ARG A 80 -17.39 -12.18 -10.40
N SER A 81 -18.41 -11.47 -9.91
CA SER A 81 -18.94 -10.28 -10.60
C SER A 81 -18.13 -9.01 -10.34
N HIS A 82 -17.04 -9.07 -9.55
CA HIS A 82 -16.13 -7.95 -9.26
C HIS A 82 -16.86 -6.64 -8.90
N ASN A 83 -17.88 -6.72 -8.04
CA ASN A 83 -18.68 -5.56 -7.62
C ASN A 83 -19.33 -4.77 -8.78
N ARG A 84 -19.68 -5.44 -9.89
CA ARG A 84 -20.24 -4.78 -11.07
C ARG A 84 -21.51 -5.44 -11.55
N CYS A 85 -22.40 -4.63 -12.14
CA CYS A 85 -23.61 -5.12 -12.77
C CYS A 85 -23.27 -6.01 -13.97
N ALA A 86 -23.92 -7.18 -14.07
CA ALA A 86 -23.75 -8.11 -15.18
C ALA A 86 -24.03 -7.47 -16.54
N LEU A 87 -24.93 -6.49 -16.59
CA LEU A 87 -25.39 -5.84 -17.81
C LEU A 87 -24.67 -4.52 -18.08
N CYS A 88 -24.77 -3.51 -17.21
CA CYS A 88 -24.19 -2.18 -17.44
C CYS A 88 -22.80 -1.95 -16.84
N ARG A 89 -22.20 -2.93 -16.15
CA ARG A 89 -20.85 -2.87 -15.52
C ARG A 89 -20.63 -1.77 -14.47
N ARG A 90 -21.69 -1.04 -14.07
CA ARG A 90 -21.61 -0.03 -13.01
C ARG A 90 -21.29 -0.66 -11.66
N LEU A 91 -20.66 0.11 -10.77
CA LEU A 91 -20.34 -0.33 -9.41
C LEU A 91 -21.60 -0.60 -8.60
N LEU A 92 -21.57 -1.67 -7.79
CA LEU A 92 -22.70 -2.14 -7.01
C LEU A 92 -22.52 -1.96 -5.50
N THR A 93 -21.43 -1.33 -5.09
CA THR A 93 -21.25 -0.78 -3.75
C THR A 93 -20.68 0.62 -3.83
N SER A 94 -20.94 1.42 -2.81
CA SER A 94 -20.35 2.74 -2.63
C SER A 94 -20.04 2.99 -1.17
N ARG A 95 -19.25 4.03 -0.90
CA ARG A 95 -19.12 4.56 0.47
C ARG A 95 -20.49 5.06 0.95
N ALA A 96 -20.72 4.99 2.25
CA ALA A 96 -21.84 5.65 2.88
C ALA A 96 -21.50 7.11 3.15
N ASP A 97 -22.51 7.98 3.10
CA ASP A 97 -22.36 9.40 3.43
C ASP A 97 -22.37 9.66 4.95
N THR A 98 -22.63 8.61 5.75
CA THR A 98 -22.77 8.67 7.21
C THR A 98 -21.79 7.73 7.88
N GLU A 99 -21.25 8.13 9.05
CA GLU A 99 -20.25 7.36 9.79
C GLU A 99 -20.80 6.07 10.45
N ASP A 100 -22.12 5.99 10.65
CA ASP A 100 -22.78 4.83 11.26
C ASP A 100 -22.91 3.62 10.32
N ARG A 101 -22.55 3.77 9.04
CA ARG A 101 -22.61 2.69 8.05
C ARG A 101 -21.27 2.48 7.33
N PRO A 102 -20.82 1.22 7.21
CA PRO A 102 -19.55 0.92 6.54
C PRO A 102 -19.59 1.12 5.02
N GLY A 103 -20.79 1.15 4.41
CA GLY A 103 -20.99 1.31 2.98
C GLY A 103 -22.42 1.03 2.55
N LEU A 104 -22.70 1.25 1.26
CA LEU A 104 -23.99 0.96 0.62
C LEU A 104 -23.87 -0.23 -0.32
N VAL A 105 -24.84 -1.15 -0.24
CA VAL A 105 -25.00 -2.25 -1.19
C VAL A 105 -26.09 -1.85 -2.17
N LEU A 106 -25.68 -1.50 -3.39
CA LEU A 106 -26.56 -1.04 -4.46
C LEU A 106 -27.00 -2.20 -5.37
N GLY A 107 -26.23 -3.28 -5.41
CA GLY A 107 -26.53 -4.47 -6.22
C GLY A 107 -27.61 -5.37 -5.64
N GLN A 108 -28.23 -6.16 -6.53
CA GLN A 108 -29.27 -7.13 -6.23
C GLN A 108 -28.90 -8.52 -6.75
N GLU A 109 -29.16 -9.52 -5.92
CA GLU A 109 -28.93 -10.95 -6.20
C GLU A 109 -30.14 -11.49 -6.95
N ALA A 110 -30.18 -11.28 -8.27
CA ALA A 110 -31.34 -11.60 -9.09
C ALA A 110 -31.37 -13.08 -9.47
N HIS A 111 -32.55 -13.69 -9.39
CA HIS A 111 -32.76 -15.06 -9.86
C HIS A 111 -32.90 -15.09 -11.38
N ILE A 112 -32.12 -15.95 -12.05
CA ILE A 112 -32.28 -16.24 -13.47
C ILE A 112 -33.64 -16.92 -13.72
N VAL A 113 -33.98 -17.93 -12.91
CA VAL A 113 -35.30 -18.56 -12.87
C VAL A 113 -35.98 -18.21 -11.54
N ALA A 114 -37.13 -17.54 -11.60
CA ALA A 114 -37.84 -17.08 -10.40
C ALA A 114 -38.33 -18.23 -9.50
N ARG A 115 -38.37 -17.96 -8.19
CA ARG A 115 -38.93 -18.89 -7.18
C ARG A 115 -40.41 -19.18 -7.41
N ASN A 116 -41.19 -18.13 -7.71
CA ASN A 116 -42.62 -18.22 -7.97
C ASN A 116 -42.84 -18.74 -9.41
N PRO A 117 -43.62 -19.81 -9.61
CA PRO A 117 -43.98 -20.29 -10.96
C PRO A 117 -44.57 -19.22 -11.87
N ALA A 118 -45.33 -18.27 -11.31
CA ALA A 118 -45.91 -17.14 -12.03
C ALA A 118 -44.96 -15.94 -12.17
N GLY A 119 -43.75 -16.03 -11.60
CA GLY A 119 -42.72 -15.01 -11.72
C GLY A 119 -41.92 -15.12 -13.03
N PRO A 120 -41.00 -14.18 -13.29
CA PRO A 120 -40.17 -14.18 -14.48
C PRO A 120 -39.43 -15.51 -14.69
N ARG A 121 -39.70 -16.16 -15.83
CA ARG A 121 -39.14 -17.49 -16.19
C ARG A 121 -39.46 -18.61 -15.18
N GLY A 122 -40.40 -18.40 -14.26
CA GLY A 122 -40.74 -19.33 -13.19
C GLY A 122 -41.34 -20.66 -13.67
N SER A 123 -41.86 -20.71 -14.89
CA SER A 123 -42.31 -21.93 -15.55
C SER A 123 -41.18 -22.94 -15.78
N GLU A 124 -39.93 -22.48 -15.89
CA GLU A 124 -38.74 -23.32 -16.13
C GLU A 124 -38.07 -23.82 -14.84
N ARG A 125 -38.71 -23.64 -13.68
CA ARG A 125 -38.11 -23.96 -12.37
C ARG A 125 -37.83 -25.43 -12.09
N SER A 126 -38.35 -26.35 -12.92
CA SER A 126 -38.20 -27.79 -12.68
C SER A 126 -36.72 -28.18 -12.69
N GLY A 127 -36.26 -28.83 -11.61
CA GLY A 127 -34.85 -29.23 -11.46
C GLY A 127 -33.87 -28.08 -11.14
N VAL A 128 -34.35 -26.85 -11.00
CA VAL A 128 -33.50 -25.68 -10.68
C VAL A 128 -33.31 -25.56 -9.17
N ARG A 129 -32.07 -25.44 -8.73
CA ARG A 129 -31.74 -25.02 -7.35
C ARG A 129 -31.93 -23.51 -7.25
N ILE A 130 -33.11 -23.08 -6.77
CA ILE A 130 -33.55 -21.68 -6.82
C ILE A 130 -32.50 -20.71 -6.25
N ASP A 131 -31.94 -20.99 -5.07
CA ASP A 131 -31.03 -20.06 -4.38
C ASP A 131 -29.54 -20.36 -4.56
N ALA A 132 -29.19 -21.28 -5.47
CA ALA A 132 -27.79 -21.61 -5.75
C ALA A 132 -27.16 -20.58 -6.68
N TYR A 133 -25.84 -20.38 -6.54
CA TYR A 133 -25.04 -19.46 -7.35
C TYR A 133 -25.28 -19.59 -8.88
N ASP A 134 -25.47 -20.81 -9.39
CA ASP A 134 -25.72 -21.08 -10.81
C ASP A 134 -27.02 -20.44 -11.33
N ASN A 135 -27.99 -20.20 -10.45
CA ASN A 135 -29.27 -19.56 -10.77
C ASN A 135 -29.29 -18.06 -10.42
N LEU A 136 -28.16 -17.47 -10.04
CA LEU A 136 -28.08 -16.06 -9.64
C LEU A 136 -27.25 -15.25 -10.62
N VAL A 137 -27.67 -14.01 -10.88
CA VAL A 137 -26.92 -13.00 -11.61
C VAL A 137 -26.93 -11.69 -10.82
N LEU A 138 -25.79 -11.01 -10.76
CA LEU A 138 -25.66 -9.78 -9.99
C LEU A 138 -26.01 -8.57 -10.86
N LEU A 139 -27.03 -7.81 -10.47
CA LEU A 139 -27.53 -6.69 -11.27
C LEU A 139 -27.70 -5.43 -10.41
N CYS A 140 -27.72 -4.26 -11.06
CA CYS A 140 -28.24 -3.07 -10.42
C CYS A 140 -29.77 -3.07 -10.39
N PRO A 141 -30.43 -2.25 -9.55
CA PRO A 141 -31.89 -2.23 -9.45
C PRO A 141 -32.60 -1.92 -10.77
N GLU A 142 -32.02 -1.05 -11.60
CA GLU A 142 -32.54 -0.68 -12.91
C GLU A 142 -32.47 -1.85 -13.89
N ASP A 143 -31.32 -2.51 -13.99
CA ASP A 143 -31.15 -3.66 -14.90
C ASP A 143 -31.88 -4.91 -14.39
N HIS A 144 -31.99 -5.09 -13.07
CA HIS A 144 -32.79 -6.16 -12.48
C HIS A 144 -34.26 -6.02 -12.87
N LYS A 145 -34.83 -4.82 -12.68
CA LYS A 145 -36.21 -4.53 -13.12
C LYS A 145 -36.37 -4.75 -14.63
N ARG A 146 -35.43 -4.27 -15.44
CA ARG A 146 -35.45 -4.42 -16.90
C ARG A 146 -35.50 -5.89 -17.33
N VAL A 147 -34.68 -6.74 -16.72
CA VAL A 147 -34.60 -8.18 -17.02
C VAL A 147 -35.89 -8.91 -16.62
N ASP A 148 -36.47 -8.54 -15.48
CA ASP A 148 -37.70 -9.16 -14.98
C ASP A 148 -38.95 -8.76 -15.79
N GLU A 149 -39.02 -7.51 -16.25
CA GLU A 149 -40.13 -7.03 -17.08
C GLU A 149 -40.07 -7.51 -18.54
N GLN A 150 -38.93 -8.04 -18.99
CA GLN A 150 -38.73 -8.49 -20.38
C GLN A 150 -38.25 -9.96 -20.45
N PRO A 151 -38.99 -10.93 -19.91
CA PRO A 151 -38.55 -12.32 -19.82
C PRO A 151 -38.40 -13.01 -21.19
N THR A 152 -39.09 -12.52 -22.23
CA THR A 152 -38.94 -13.00 -23.61
C THR A 152 -37.58 -12.60 -24.21
N THR A 153 -37.11 -11.39 -23.91
CA THR A 153 -35.81 -10.88 -24.37
C THR A 153 -34.67 -11.44 -23.50
N PHE A 154 -34.89 -11.48 -22.19
CA PHE A 154 -33.96 -12.00 -21.20
C PHE A 154 -34.44 -13.36 -20.70
N GLY A 155 -34.44 -14.34 -21.60
CA GLY A 155 -34.70 -15.74 -21.27
C GLY A 155 -33.57 -16.37 -20.44
N VAL A 156 -33.80 -17.59 -19.94
CA VAL A 156 -32.86 -18.31 -19.07
C VAL A 156 -31.48 -18.46 -19.71
N GLU A 157 -31.42 -18.91 -20.96
CA GLU A 157 -30.16 -19.10 -21.69
C GLU A 157 -29.40 -17.79 -21.86
N ARG A 158 -30.11 -16.71 -22.20
CA ARG A 158 -29.51 -15.38 -22.39
C ARG A 158 -28.90 -14.86 -21.09
N LEU A 159 -29.58 -15.03 -19.96
CA LEU A 159 -29.07 -14.58 -18.65
C LEU A 159 -27.90 -15.42 -18.16
N ARG A 160 -27.89 -16.73 -18.43
CA ARG A 160 -26.72 -17.58 -18.18
C ARG A 160 -25.52 -17.14 -19.01
N ALA A 161 -25.73 -16.89 -20.31
CA ALA A 161 -24.68 -16.37 -21.18
C ALA A 161 -24.16 -15.00 -20.70
N LEU A 162 -25.05 -14.09 -20.34
CA LEU A 162 -24.70 -12.77 -19.78
C LEU A 162 -23.86 -12.91 -18.51
N LYS A 163 -24.26 -13.79 -17.57
CA LYS A 163 -23.50 -14.07 -16.34
C LYS A 163 -22.10 -14.58 -16.68
N SER A 164 -21.99 -15.60 -17.53
CA SER A 164 -20.69 -16.19 -17.88
C SER A 164 -19.78 -15.21 -18.63
N GLU A 165 -20.31 -14.45 -19.59
CA GLU A 165 -19.58 -13.39 -20.27
C GLU A 165 -19.13 -12.31 -19.28
N HIS A 166 -19.99 -11.96 -18.32
CA HIS A 166 -19.67 -10.96 -17.33
C HIS A 166 -18.53 -11.39 -16.42
N GLU A 167 -18.64 -12.56 -15.81
CA GLU A 167 -17.66 -13.11 -14.89
C GLU A 167 -16.32 -13.35 -15.59
N ARG A 168 -16.33 -13.80 -16.86
CA ARG A 168 -15.11 -13.93 -17.67
C ARG A 168 -14.45 -12.58 -17.93
N TRP A 169 -15.21 -11.58 -18.38
CA TRP A 169 -14.68 -10.23 -18.56
C TRP A 169 -14.09 -9.68 -17.26
N ALA A 170 -14.71 -9.98 -16.12
CA ALA A 170 -14.29 -9.49 -14.83
C ALA A 170 -12.95 -10.12 -14.42
N GLU A 171 -12.82 -11.43 -14.60
CA GLU A 171 -11.55 -12.15 -14.42
C GLU A 171 -10.47 -11.62 -15.36
N ASP A 172 -10.75 -11.49 -16.65
CA ASP A 172 -9.80 -11.02 -17.67
C ASP A 172 -9.33 -9.57 -17.43
N SER A 173 -10.21 -8.73 -16.88
CA SER A 173 -9.89 -7.33 -16.53
C SER A 173 -8.98 -7.20 -15.32
N HIS A 174 -8.87 -8.25 -14.50
CA HIS A 174 -8.09 -8.29 -13.27
C HIS A 174 -7.00 -9.39 -13.27
N ALA A 175 -6.86 -10.13 -14.36
CA ALA A 175 -5.81 -11.13 -14.53
C ALA A 175 -4.43 -10.46 -14.48
N GLU A 176 -3.64 -10.83 -13.46
CA GLU A 176 -2.24 -10.46 -13.29
C GLU A 176 -1.45 -10.83 -14.55
N GLY A 177 -1.07 -9.83 -15.35
CA GLY A 177 -0.36 -10.06 -16.61
C GLY A 177 -0.32 -8.89 -17.59
N GLN A 178 -1.11 -7.83 -17.37
CA GLN A 178 -1.09 -6.64 -18.24
C GLN A 178 -0.03 -5.60 -17.86
N THR A 179 0.62 -5.76 -16.71
CA THR A 179 1.66 -4.82 -16.27
C THR A 179 3.02 -5.31 -16.72
N PRO A 180 3.72 -4.61 -17.64
CA PRO A 180 5.09 -4.97 -18.00
C PRO A 180 5.99 -4.97 -16.74
N PRO A 181 6.97 -5.88 -16.63
CA PRO A 181 7.86 -5.91 -15.47
C PRO A 181 8.63 -4.59 -15.36
N VAL A 182 8.77 -4.09 -14.13
CA VAL A 182 9.57 -2.90 -13.85
C VAL A 182 11.04 -3.21 -14.15
N ARG A 183 11.71 -2.35 -14.91
CA ARG A 183 13.12 -2.48 -15.31
C ARG A 183 13.82 -1.13 -15.24
N VAL A 184 15.05 -1.13 -14.73
CA VAL A 184 15.96 0.02 -14.84
C VAL A 184 16.89 -0.23 -16.04
N ILE A 185 16.88 0.68 -16.99
CA ILE A 185 17.70 0.65 -18.20
C ILE A 185 18.91 1.56 -17.97
N VAL A 186 20.10 0.97 -18.07
CA VAL A 186 21.40 1.65 -17.96
C VAL A 186 21.59 2.68 -19.07
N GLY A 187 22.35 3.74 -18.78
CA GLY A 187 22.67 4.79 -19.75
C GLY A 187 23.63 4.32 -20.84
N VAL A 188 23.60 4.97 -22.00
CA VAL A 188 24.59 4.73 -23.06
C VAL A 188 25.96 5.21 -22.59
N ASN A 189 26.98 4.34 -22.66
CA ASN A 189 28.35 4.61 -22.23
C ASN A 189 28.44 5.11 -20.78
N GLU A 190 27.56 4.64 -19.88
CA GLU A 190 27.59 5.10 -18.48
C GLU A 190 28.91 4.77 -17.78
N ASP A 191 29.59 3.68 -18.18
CA ASP A 191 30.91 3.31 -17.67
C ASP A 191 32.00 4.32 -18.02
N SER A 192 31.89 5.01 -19.16
CA SER A 192 32.85 6.03 -19.60
C SER A 192 32.68 7.39 -18.90
N ILE A 193 31.65 7.56 -18.07
CA ILE A 193 31.44 8.80 -17.31
C ILE A 193 32.47 8.83 -16.17
N PRO A 194 33.38 9.81 -16.11
CA PRO A 194 34.42 9.82 -15.11
C PRO A 194 33.85 10.05 -13.70
N PHE A 195 34.60 9.58 -12.72
CA PHE A 195 34.40 9.96 -11.33
C PHE A 195 35.06 11.32 -11.05
N ASP A 196 34.31 12.24 -10.45
CA ASP A 196 34.81 13.56 -10.07
C ASP A 196 35.25 13.55 -8.59
N PRO A 197 36.41 14.17 -8.26
CA PRO A 197 36.83 14.33 -6.88
C PRO A 197 35.87 15.24 -6.11
N ILE A 198 35.47 14.81 -4.92
CA ILE A 198 34.54 15.54 -4.06
C ILE A 198 35.34 16.31 -3.01
N THR A 199 35.32 17.64 -3.14
CA THR A 199 36.12 18.54 -2.30
C THR A 199 35.29 19.41 -1.35
N THR A 200 33.97 19.41 -1.52
CA THR A 200 33.07 20.22 -0.67
C THR A 200 31.75 19.50 -0.46
N GLY A 201 31.11 19.73 0.69
CA GLY A 201 29.79 19.18 0.96
C GLY A 201 28.70 19.72 0.02
N ARG A 202 28.94 20.85 -0.65
CA ARG A 202 28.06 21.34 -1.73
C ARG A 202 28.11 20.44 -2.97
N GLN A 203 29.32 20.09 -3.43
CA GLN A 203 29.49 19.15 -4.54
C GLN A 203 28.87 17.80 -4.19
N LEU A 204 29.10 17.33 -2.96
CA LEU A 204 28.49 16.09 -2.48
C LEU A 204 26.96 16.20 -2.48
N TRP A 205 26.39 17.28 -1.94
CA TRP A 205 24.95 17.54 -1.96
C TRP A 205 24.34 17.46 -3.37
N GLU A 206 24.97 18.08 -4.36
CA GLU A 206 24.51 18.07 -5.76
C GLU A 206 24.50 16.67 -6.39
N LEU A 207 25.37 15.77 -5.91
CA LEU A 207 25.41 14.36 -6.32
C LEU A 207 24.34 13.52 -5.60
N VAL A 208 24.20 13.69 -4.28
CA VAL A 208 23.35 12.82 -3.44
C VAL A 208 21.87 13.24 -3.49
N ALA A 209 21.57 14.53 -3.59
CA ALA A 209 20.20 15.02 -3.58
C ALA A 209 19.41 14.57 -4.83
N GLY A 210 18.27 13.92 -4.60
CA GLY A 210 17.40 13.38 -5.66
C GLY A 210 17.95 12.13 -6.35
N SER A 211 18.91 11.44 -5.72
CA SER A 211 19.29 10.09 -6.13
C SER A 211 18.16 9.10 -5.84
N HIS A 212 18.01 8.09 -6.68
CA HIS A 212 17.03 7.01 -6.54
C HIS A 212 17.71 5.66 -6.28
N GLU A 213 19.00 5.54 -6.58
CA GLU A 213 19.79 4.33 -6.44
C GLU A 213 21.21 4.69 -6.03
N TRP A 214 21.81 3.87 -5.16
CA TRP A 214 23.12 4.11 -4.58
C TRP A 214 24.06 2.97 -4.92
N SER A 215 25.27 3.31 -5.36
CA SER A 215 26.40 2.38 -5.46
C SER A 215 27.54 2.93 -4.62
N LEU A 216 27.78 2.32 -3.46
CA LEU A 216 28.80 2.76 -2.51
C LEU A 216 29.96 1.77 -2.53
N SER A 217 31.18 2.26 -2.71
CA SER A 217 32.40 1.47 -2.58
C SER A 217 33.28 2.05 -1.50
N THR A 218 33.58 1.22 -0.51
CA THR A 218 34.49 1.54 0.60
C THR A 218 35.87 0.91 0.40
N LEU A 219 36.75 1.07 1.39
CA LEU A 219 38.07 0.46 1.47
C LEU A 219 37.99 -1.07 1.57
N GLY A 220 39.03 -1.78 1.11
CA GLY A 220 39.11 -3.24 1.24
C GLY A 220 39.58 -3.70 2.62
N GLU A 221 39.57 -5.02 2.85
CA GLU A 221 39.97 -5.66 4.12
C GLU A 221 41.48 -5.52 4.43
N GLU A 222 42.26 -5.04 3.47
CA GLU A 222 43.69 -4.75 3.60
C GLU A 222 44.01 -3.50 4.46
N HIS A 223 43.03 -2.60 4.64
CA HIS A 223 43.18 -1.41 5.47
C HIS A 223 42.83 -1.70 6.94
N SER A 224 43.17 -0.78 7.84
CA SER A 224 42.82 -0.94 9.26
C SER A 224 41.32 -0.76 9.52
N ASP A 225 40.79 -1.45 10.52
CA ASP A 225 39.38 -1.31 10.96
C ASP A 225 38.98 0.16 11.15
N SER A 226 39.88 0.97 11.71
CA SER A 226 39.63 2.39 11.93
C SER A 226 39.48 3.20 10.63
N GLU A 227 40.22 2.86 9.58
CA GLU A 227 40.12 3.54 8.27
C GLU A 227 38.83 3.13 7.55
N ILE A 228 38.53 1.84 7.56
CA ILE A 228 37.28 1.29 7.01
C ILE A 228 36.08 1.92 7.69
N ASP A 229 36.07 1.98 9.04
CA ASP A 229 35.00 2.60 9.81
C ASP A 229 34.78 4.08 9.47
N ILE A 230 35.85 4.82 9.11
CA ILE A 230 35.76 6.22 8.69
C ILE A 230 35.15 6.31 7.28
N ALA A 231 35.61 5.48 6.35
CA ALA A 231 35.07 5.41 4.99
C ALA A 231 33.58 5.02 4.98
N ASP A 232 33.21 3.98 5.73
CA ASP A 232 31.83 3.48 5.83
C ASP A 232 30.89 4.52 6.44
N ARG A 233 31.32 5.20 7.52
CA ARG A 233 30.53 6.26 8.14
C ARG A 233 30.28 7.43 7.20
N PHE A 234 31.29 7.84 6.44
CA PHE A 234 31.12 8.89 5.44
C PHE A 234 30.09 8.47 4.39
N LEU A 235 30.23 7.27 3.81
CA LEU A 235 29.34 6.78 2.77
C LEU A 235 27.89 6.65 3.26
N GLN A 236 27.70 6.13 4.48
CA GLN A 236 26.39 6.04 5.12
C GLN A 236 25.79 7.43 5.36
N THR A 237 26.57 8.37 5.88
CA THR A 237 26.10 9.74 6.14
C THR A 237 25.71 10.45 4.84
N ALA A 238 26.48 10.27 3.77
CA ALA A 238 26.15 10.83 2.45
C ALA A 238 24.84 10.25 1.89
N GLN A 239 24.63 8.94 2.04
CA GLN A 239 23.37 8.29 1.65
C GLN A 239 22.19 8.81 2.48
N ASP A 240 22.33 8.85 3.81
CA ASP A 240 21.27 9.29 4.73
C ASP A 240 20.79 10.70 4.38
N TRP A 241 21.72 11.64 4.14
CA TRP A 241 21.38 12.99 3.68
C TRP A 241 20.69 13.00 2.33
N GLY A 242 21.13 12.14 1.40
CA GLY A 242 20.52 12.00 0.08
C GLY A 242 19.08 11.49 0.14
N GLU A 243 18.79 10.55 1.02
CA GLU A 243 17.46 9.96 1.21
C GLU A 243 16.44 10.97 1.75
N VAL A 244 16.88 11.92 2.60
CA VAL A 244 16.02 12.97 3.17
C VAL A 244 16.15 14.32 2.45
N ALA A 245 16.83 14.36 1.29
CA ALA A 245 17.16 15.62 0.63
C ALA A 245 15.93 16.45 0.26
N SER A 246 14.84 15.81 -0.16
CA SER A 246 13.58 16.49 -0.50
C SER A 246 12.96 17.22 0.68
N GLU A 247 12.99 16.61 1.85
CA GLU A 247 12.48 17.15 3.11
C GLU A 247 13.33 18.34 3.53
N VAL A 248 14.66 18.20 3.50
CA VAL A 248 15.61 19.27 3.82
C VAL A 248 15.45 20.48 2.88
N GLU A 249 15.25 20.24 1.58
CA GLU A 249 15.00 21.31 0.61
C GLU A 249 13.67 22.03 0.89
N SER A 250 12.66 21.30 1.34
CA SER A 250 11.35 21.86 1.71
C SER A 250 11.39 22.73 2.97
N GLU A 251 12.31 22.45 3.90
CA GLU A 251 12.55 23.26 5.10
C GLU A 251 13.27 24.59 4.77
N GLY A 252 13.98 24.64 3.64
CA GLY A 252 14.52 25.85 3.04
C GLY A 252 16.05 25.96 3.04
N LEU A 253 16.55 27.10 2.54
CA LEU A 253 17.97 27.28 2.22
C LEU A 253 18.91 27.18 3.43
N GLN A 254 18.43 27.40 4.65
CA GLN A 254 19.26 27.24 5.85
C GLN A 254 19.52 25.77 6.16
N ALA A 255 18.48 24.92 6.13
CA ALA A 255 18.59 23.49 6.37
C ALA A 255 19.54 22.83 5.36
N VAL A 256 19.42 23.19 4.07
CA VAL A 256 20.34 22.75 3.01
C VAL A 256 21.80 23.14 3.32
N ARG A 257 22.04 24.37 3.82
CA ARG A 257 23.39 24.81 4.18
C ARG A 257 23.95 24.07 5.40
N GLU A 258 23.10 23.69 6.35
CA GLU A 258 23.50 22.90 7.51
C GLU A 258 23.89 21.48 7.10
N ALA A 259 23.11 20.83 6.23
CA ALA A 259 23.45 19.55 5.64
C ALA A 259 24.78 19.61 4.85
N GLN A 260 24.95 20.62 3.99
CA GLN A 260 26.20 20.84 3.24
C GLN A 260 27.42 21.07 4.16
N ARG A 261 27.23 21.71 5.32
CA ARG A 261 28.31 21.89 6.31
C ARG A 261 28.67 20.57 6.96
N ASN A 262 27.69 19.79 7.40
CA ASN A 262 27.94 18.47 7.98
C ASN A 262 28.67 17.56 6.99
N LEU A 263 28.21 17.48 5.74
CA LEU A 263 28.91 16.76 4.67
C LEU A 263 30.35 17.26 4.43
N THR A 264 30.58 18.57 4.59
CA THR A 264 31.95 19.14 4.47
C THR A 264 32.82 18.72 5.66
N ASP A 265 32.25 18.57 6.84
CA ASP A 265 32.99 18.13 8.03
C ASP A 265 33.34 16.64 7.94
N GLU A 266 32.44 15.79 7.45
CA GLU A 266 32.73 14.38 7.14
C GLU A 266 33.88 14.23 6.13
N LEU A 267 33.90 15.06 5.08
CA LEU A 267 35.01 15.07 4.10
C LEU A 267 36.35 15.42 4.75
N LYS A 268 36.38 16.32 5.75
CA LYS A 268 37.62 16.65 6.46
C LYS A 268 38.10 15.49 7.33
N GLU A 269 37.18 14.75 7.95
CA GLU A 269 37.54 13.55 8.73
C GLU A 269 38.15 12.47 7.83
N LEU A 270 37.58 12.25 6.63
CA LEU A 270 38.18 11.38 5.63
C LEU A 270 39.61 11.81 5.27
N TRP A 271 39.82 13.08 4.93
CA TRP A 271 41.15 13.57 4.54
C TRP A 271 42.17 13.50 5.67
N ALA A 272 41.73 13.65 6.92
CA ALA A 272 42.61 13.49 8.08
C ALA A 272 43.12 12.05 8.23
N ALA A 273 42.37 11.07 7.71
CA ALA A 273 42.76 9.67 7.62
C ALA A 273 43.50 9.34 6.30
N GLY A 274 43.73 10.31 5.40
CA GLY A 274 44.34 10.07 4.10
C GLY A 274 43.38 9.52 3.02
N ILE A 275 42.09 9.38 3.36
CA ILE A 275 41.06 8.83 2.48
C ILE A 275 40.43 9.98 1.69
N TYR A 276 40.09 9.74 0.43
CA TYR A 276 39.45 10.71 -0.44
C TYR A 276 38.18 10.14 -1.06
N ALA A 277 37.25 11.03 -1.40
CA ALA A 277 35.95 10.68 -1.96
C ALA A 277 35.85 11.10 -3.42
N TRP A 278 35.33 10.20 -4.24
CA TRP A 278 34.95 10.47 -5.62
C TRP A 278 33.50 10.08 -5.85
N GLY A 279 32.85 10.76 -6.80
CA GLY A 279 31.49 10.42 -7.15
C GLY A 279 31.12 10.78 -8.57
N ARG A 280 30.04 10.15 -9.03
CA ARG A 280 29.40 10.49 -10.30
C ARG A 280 27.90 10.20 -10.22
N ARG A 281 27.15 10.84 -11.10
CA ARG A 281 25.69 10.64 -11.23
C ARG A 281 25.38 10.08 -12.61
N LEU A 282 24.78 8.90 -12.63
CA LEU A 282 24.37 8.21 -13.85
C LEU A 282 22.90 8.46 -14.12
N ARG A 283 22.59 8.78 -15.38
CA ARG A 283 21.23 8.97 -15.84
C ARG A 283 20.71 7.67 -16.45
N ARG A 284 19.83 6.99 -15.73
CA ARG A 284 19.16 5.76 -16.16
C ARG A 284 17.68 6.02 -16.46
N THR A 285 16.99 5.03 -16.99
CA THR A 285 15.54 5.11 -17.25
C THR A 285 14.83 3.94 -16.59
N ILE A 286 13.89 4.22 -15.69
CA ILE A 286 12.99 3.17 -15.18
C ILE A 286 11.77 3.06 -16.11
N THR A 287 11.44 1.83 -16.49
CA THR A 287 10.36 1.48 -17.43
C THR A 287 9.54 0.32 -16.87
N GLY A 288 8.39 0.03 -17.49
CA GLY A 288 7.47 -1.01 -17.01
C GLY A 288 6.53 -0.49 -15.93
N GLY A 289 5.81 -1.38 -15.27
CA GLY A 289 4.78 -0.98 -14.32
C GLY A 289 3.57 -0.35 -15.01
N ILE A 290 2.81 0.42 -14.23
CA ILE A 290 1.64 1.20 -14.71
C ILE A 290 2.02 2.63 -15.12
N GLY A 291 3.27 3.04 -14.88
CA GLY A 291 3.76 4.39 -15.11
C GLY A 291 4.41 4.57 -16.48
N GLN A 292 4.54 5.83 -16.92
CA GLN A 292 5.38 6.15 -18.06
C GLN A 292 6.86 6.04 -17.68
N PRO A 293 7.76 5.75 -18.65
CA PRO A 293 9.20 5.82 -18.43
C PRO A 293 9.61 7.14 -17.79
N MET A 294 10.41 7.07 -16.72
CA MET A 294 10.94 8.25 -16.04
C MET A 294 12.46 8.15 -15.86
N THR A 295 13.11 9.31 -15.70
CA THR A 295 14.53 9.35 -15.40
C THR A 295 14.77 8.76 -14.01
N TRP A 296 15.75 7.88 -13.91
CA TRP A 296 16.20 7.24 -12.69
C TRP A 296 17.64 7.66 -12.43
N TRP A 297 17.87 8.43 -11.38
CA TRP A 297 19.22 8.91 -11.06
C TRP A 297 19.91 7.90 -10.15
N SER A 298 21.05 7.37 -10.60
CA SER A 298 21.92 6.52 -9.79
C SER A 298 23.17 7.31 -9.39
N THR A 299 23.43 7.40 -8.09
CA THR A 299 24.63 8.06 -7.57
C THR A 299 25.63 6.99 -7.14
N GLN A 300 26.85 7.11 -7.66
CA GLN A 300 27.96 6.26 -7.28
C GLN A 300 28.94 7.07 -6.45
N LEU A 301 29.30 6.58 -5.27
CA LEU A 301 30.27 7.18 -4.37
C LEU A 301 31.34 6.15 -4.01
N VAL A 302 32.58 6.60 -4.01
CA VAL A 302 33.76 5.77 -3.75
C VAL A 302 34.63 6.51 -2.73
N ALA A 303 34.99 5.84 -1.64
CA ALA A 303 35.97 6.31 -0.66
C ALA A 303 37.21 5.40 -0.74
N ARG A 304 38.36 5.96 -1.13
CA ARG A 304 39.61 5.23 -1.37
C ARG A 304 40.83 6.04 -0.95
N MET A 305 41.94 5.36 -0.68
CA MET A 305 43.24 6.04 -0.62
C MET A 305 43.71 6.37 -2.05
N PRO A 306 44.56 7.39 -2.25
CA PRO A 306 45.06 7.74 -3.59
C PRO A 306 45.78 6.59 -4.30
N GLU A 307 46.54 5.78 -3.56
CA GLU A 307 47.27 4.61 -4.04
C GLU A 307 46.34 3.53 -4.64
N ASP A 308 45.16 3.30 -4.05
CA ASP A 308 44.20 2.30 -4.51
C ASP A 308 43.60 2.66 -5.88
N LEU A 309 43.57 3.95 -6.23
CA LEU A 309 43.11 4.42 -7.53
C LEU A 309 44.13 4.20 -8.65
N GLU A 310 45.42 4.21 -8.33
CA GLU A 310 46.47 3.91 -9.31
C GLU A 310 46.50 2.42 -9.65
N GLU A 311 46.25 1.54 -8.68
CA GLU A 311 46.15 0.09 -8.88
C GLU A 311 44.92 -0.28 -9.72
N ALA A 312 43.75 0.30 -9.42
CA ALA A 312 42.53 0.13 -10.22
C ALA A 312 42.66 0.64 -11.68
N ARG A 313 43.45 1.70 -11.90
CA ARG A 313 43.80 2.19 -13.26
C ARG A 313 44.89 1.35 -13.94
N GLY A 314 45.76 0.72 -13.16
CA GLY A 314 46.86 -0.12 -13.63
C GLY A 314 46.42 -1.51 -14.10
N GLU A 315 45.30 -2.02 -13.57
CA GLU A 315 44.69 -3.28 -14.01
C GLU A 315 44.01 -3.15 -15.39
N GLU A 316 43.43 -1.99 -15.74
CA GLU A 316 42.85 -1.74 -17.07
C GLU A 316 43.89 -1.69 -18.22
N ILE A 317 45.20 -1.60 -17.92
CA ILE A 317 46.27 -1.54 -18.94
C ILE A 317 47.00 -2.89 -19.08
N ARG A 318 46.86 -3.82 -18.12
CA ARG A 318 47.61 -5.08 -18.13
C ARG A 318 46.97 -6.23 -18.91
N ASP A 319 45.73 -6.07 -19.37
CA ASP A 319 45.03 -7.06 -20.21
C ASP A 319 44.91 -6.67 -21.70
N ALA A 320 45.63 -5.64 -22.15
CA ALA A 320 45.87 -5.41 -23.57
C ALA A 320 47.23 -6.02 -23.97
N ASP A 321 47.24 -7.34 -24.20
CA ASP A 321 48.34 -8.03 -24.87
C ASP A 321 48.52 -7.46 -26.30
N PRO A 322 49.67 -6.87 -26.66
CA PRO A 322 49.93 -6.45 -28.03
C PRO A 322 50.44 -7.60 -28.93
N ALA A 323 50.30 -8.87 -28.53
CA ALA A 323 50.69 -10.03 -29.33
C ALA A 323 49.58 -11.08 -29.45
N GLY A 324 48.49 -10.74 -30.15
CA GLY A 324 47.47 -11.71 -30.61
C GLY A 324 46.33 -11.09 -31.39
#